data_AF-A0A4R9FR06-F1
#
_entry.id   AF-A0A4R9FR06-F1
#
_cell.length_a   1.000
_cell.length_b   1.000
_cell.length_c   1.000
_cell.angle_alpha   90.00
_cell.angle_beta   90.00
_cell.angle_gamma   90.00
#
_symmetry.space_group_name_H-M   'P 1'
#
loop_
_entity.id
_entity.type
_entity.pdbx_description
1 polymer ?
#
loop_
_entity_poly.entity_id
_entity_poly.type
_entity_poly.pdbx_seq_one_letter_code
_entity_poly.pdbx_strand_id
1 'polypeptide(L)'
;MLETLLATSNDIVPLVLRLTLGLVIFPHGAQKLLGWFGGYGFKGTYGYFTQTAGLPGIVAFLVIIGESLGSVALVLGLITRFSAISIGIIMLGAALIAHKPHGFFINWQGAQKGEGFEFHILAIGLAIALAITGGGAYSLDLLLGSYL
;
A
#
# COMPACT_ATOMS: atom_id res chain seq x y z
N MET A 1 -8.48 -13.13 18.40
CA MET A 1 -7.81 -12.90 17.09
C MET A 1 -8.40 -11.69 16.37
N LEU A 2 -9.72 -11.66 16.14
CA LEU A 2 -10.37 -10.52 15.48
C LEU A 2 -10.30 -9.23 16.32
N GLU A 3 -10.55 -9.32 17.63
CA GLU A 3 -10.37 -8.18 18.56
C GLU A 3 -8.98 -7.55 18.44
N THR A 4 -7.91 -8.36 18.37
CA THR A 4 -6.54 -7.87 18.24
C THR A 4 -6.30 -7.14 16.91
N LEU A 5 -6.93 -7.59 15.83
CA LEU A 5 -6.81 -6.96 14.51
C LEU A 5 -7.55 -5.63 14.44
N LEU A 6 -8.71 -5.53 15.10
CA LEU A 6 -9.56 -4.34 15.12
C LEU A 6 -9.22 -3.36 16.26
N ALA A 7 -8.44 -3.80 17.26
CA ALA A 7 -8.05 -2.98 18.41
C ALA A 7 -7.34 -1.69 18.00
N THR A 8 -7.96 -0.56 18.33
CA THR A 8 -7.44 0.77 18.07
C THR A 8 -8.03 1.81 19.03
N SER A 9 -7.37 2.96 19.17
CA SER A 9 -7.84 4.09 19.97
C SER A 9 -8.62 5.08 19.11
N ASN A 10 -9.47 5.90 19.74
CA ASN A 10 -10.13 7.03 19.07
C ASN A 10 -9.18 8.24 18.95
N ASP A 11 -8.07 8.07 18.22
CA ASP A 11 -7.01 9.07 18.05
C ASP A 11 -6.93 9.55 16.59
N ILE A 12 -6.65 10.84 16.39
CA ILE A 12 -6.49 11.47 15.09
C ILE A 12 -5.14 11.12 14.43
N VAL A 13 -4.10 10.77 15.20
CA VAL A 13 -2.79 10.42 14.64
C VAL A 13 -2.87 9.28 13.61
N PRO A 14 -3.36 8.06 13.96
CA PRO A 14 -3.58 6.98 13.00
C PRO A 14 -4.52 7.33 11.85
N LEU A 15 -5.51 8.21 12.06
CA LEU A 15 -6.37 8.71 10.99
C LEU A 15 -5.56 9.47 9.93
N VAL A 16 -4.71 10.41 10.34
CA VAL A 16 -3.86 11.17 9.42
C VAL A 16 -2.90 10.25 8.68
N LEU A 17 -2.28 9.30 9.38
CA LEU A 17 -1.36 8.32 8.78
C LEU A 17 -2.06 7.45 7.74
N ARG A 18 -3.23 6.90 8.04
CA ARG A 18 -3.95 5.98 7.13
C ARG A 18 -4.52 6.70 5.92
N LEU A 19 -5.01 7.93 6.08
CA LEU A 19 -5.46 8.74 4.95
C LEU A 19 -4.29 9.11 4.05
N THR A 20 -3.16 9.50 4.62
CA THR A 20 -1.95 9.84 3.86
C THR A 20 -1.46 8.64 3.06
N LEU A 21 -1.24 7.50 3.72
CA LEU A 21 -0.75 6.30 3.04
C LEU A 21 -1.78 5.76 2.03
N GLY A 22 -3.05 5.64 2.44
CA GLY A 22 -4.10 5.08 1.61
C GLY A 22 -4.40 5.90 0.36
N LEU A 23 -4.51 7.22 0.49
CA LEU A 23 -4.78 8.10 -0.66
C LEU A 23 -3.61 8.16 -1.65
N VAL A 24 -2.37 8.07 -1.16
CA VAL A 24 -1.18 8.07 -2.01
C VAL A 24 -0.99 6.72 -2.72
N ILE A 25 -1.29 5.60 -2.06
CA ILE A 25 -1.19 4.26 -2.67
C ILE A 25 -2.37 3.96 -3.61
N PHE A 26 -3.54 4.56 -3.39
CA PHE A 26 -4.74 4.29 -4.19
C PHE A 26 -4.54 4.48 -5.71
N PRO A 27 -3.95 5.58 -6.22
CA PRO A 27 -3.67 5.72 -7.64
C PRO A 27 -2.83 4.58 -8.21
N HIS A 28 -1.82 4.09 -7.48
CA HIS A 28 -0.98 2.97 -7.91
C HIS A 28 -1.78 1.66 -8.00
N GLY A 29 -2.63 1.38 -7.01
CA GLY A 29 -3.56 0.25 -7.08
C GLY A 29 -4.54 0.39 -8.24
N ALA A 30 -5.17 1.55 -8.41
CA ALA A 30 -6.13 1.82 -9.48
C ALA A 30 -5.50 1.71 -10.88
N GLN A 31 -4.24 2.13 -11.05
CA GLN A 31 -3.47 1.89 -12.28
C GLN A 31 -3.33 0.40 -12.57
N LYS A 32 -2.98 -0.38 -11.54
CA LYS A 32 -2.71 -1.82 -11.64
C LYS A 32 -3.96 -2.66 -11.88
N LEU A 33 -5.08 -2.34 -11.21
CA LEU A 33 -6.31 -3.13 -11.30
C LEU A 33 -7.27 -2.62 -12.38
N LEU A 34 -7.53 -1.30 -12.40
CA LEU A 34 -8.59 -0.69 -13.19
C LEU A 34 -8.09 0.02 -14.46
N GLY A 35 -6.78 0.27 -14.57
CA GLY A 35 -6.19 1.01 -15.69
C GLY A 35 -6.44 2.52 -15.60
N TRP A 36 -6.81 3.02 -14.43
CA TRP A 36 -6.98 4.46 -14.21
C TRP A 36 -5.63 5.18 -14.27
N PHE A 37 -5.66 6.51 -14.43
CA PHE A 37 -4.44 7.35 -14.42
C PHE A 37 -3.36 6.89 -15.41
N GLY A 38 -3.78 6.38 -16.57
CA GLY A 38 -2.88 5.87 -17.62
C GLY A 38 -2.24 4.51 -17.31
N GLY A 39 -2.75 3.77 -16.31
CA GLY A 39 -2.26 2.44 -15.96
C GLY A 39 -2.68 1.35 -16.95
N TYR A 40 -2.03 0.18 -16.85
CA TYR A 40 -2.23 -0.94 -17.76
C TYR A 40 -3.44 -1.83 -17.42
N GLY A 41 -4.08 -1.58 -16.27
CA GLY A 41 -5.17 -2.42 -15.75
C GLY A 41 -4.71 -3.84 -15.43
N PHE A 42 -5.64 -4.66 -14.93
CA PHE A 42 -5.28 -5.97 -14.37
C PHE A 42 -4.51 -6.85 -15.37
N LYS A 43 -5.04 -7.03 -16.58
CA LYS A 43 -4.45 -7.92 -17.59
C LYS A 43 -3.05 -7.46 -18.02
N GLY A 44 -2.87 -6.16 -18.25
CA GLY A 44 -1.59 -5.60 -18.68
C GLY A 44 -0.55 -5.65 -17.55
N THR A 45 -0.95 -5.26 -16.34
CA THR A 45 -0.07 -5.29 -15.16
C THR A 45 0.34 -6.72 -14.79
N TYR A 46 -0.62 -7.65 -14.78
CA TYR A 46 -0.34 -9.06 -14.50
C TYR A 46 0.61 -9.65 -15.54
N GLY A 47 0.39 -9.34 -16.83
CA GLY A 47 1.28 -9.74 -17.92
C GLY A 47 2.69 -9.19 -17.73
N TYR A 48 2.83 -7.89 -17.44
CA TYR A 48 4.13 -7.28 -17.16
C TYR A 48 4.84 -7.93 -15.98
N PHE A 49 4.15 -8.12 -14.85
CA PHE A 49 4.77 -8.73 -13.67
C PHE A 49 5.21 -10.17 -13.90
N THR A 50 4.43 -10.97 -14.60
CA THR A 50 4.74 -12.39 -14.81
C THR A 50 5.74 -12.62 -15.94
N GLN A 51 5.63 -11.88 -17.05
CA GLN A 51 6.41 -12.11 -18.27
C GLN A 51 7.65 -11.23 -18.36
N THR A 52 7.60 -10.01 -17.84
CA THR A 52 8.72 -9.05 -17.91
C THR A 52 9.50 -9.00 -16.60
N ALA A 53 8.81 -8.85 -15.46
CA ALA A 53 9.46 -8.80 -14.14
C ALA A 53 9.74 -10.19 -13.55
N GLY A 54 9.23 -11.27 -14.17
CA GLY A 54 9.50 -12.65 -13.76
C GLY A 54 8.88 -13.05 -12.41
N LEU A 55 7.88 -12.33 -11.92
CA LEU A 55 7.19 -12.66 -10.68
C LEU A 55 6.30 -13.90 -10.85
N PRO A 56 6.21 -14.79 -9.84
CA PRO A 56 5.19 -15.84 -9.83
C PRO A 56 3.79 -15.24 -9.94
N GLY A 57 2.90 -15.89 -10.70
CA GLY A 57 1.54 -15.38 -10.96
C GLY A 57 0.75 -15.06 -9.69
N ILE A 58 0.89 -15.88 -8.65
CA ILE A 58 0.25 -15.60 -7.35
C ILE A 58 0.77 -14.33 -6.69
N VAL A 59 2.08 -14.05 -6.79
CA VAL A 59 2.68 -12.82 -6.24
C VAL A 59 2.19 -11.61 -7.04
N ALA A 60 2.18 -11.70 -8.37
CA ALA A 60 1.66 -10.63 -9.22
C ALA A 60 0.19 -10.30 -8.88
N PHE A 61 -0.65 -11.32 -8.73
CA PHE A 61 -2.04 -11.16 -8.31
C PHE A 61 -2.16 -10.48 -6.93
N LEU A 62 -1.41 -10.95 -5.94
CA LEU A 62 -1.43 -10.41 -4.58
C LEU A 62 -0.96 -8.96 -4.52
N VAL A 63 0.05 -8.58 -5.31
CA VAL A 63 0.49 -7.17 -5.41
C VAL A 63 -0.63 -6.28 -5.97
N ILE A 64 -1.27 -6.71 -7.06
CA ILE A 64 -2.34 -5.93 -7.70
C ILE A 64 -3.51 -5.73 -6.73
N ILE A 65 -4.00 -6.82 -6.14
CA ILE A 65 -5.14 -6.76 -5.21
C ILE A 65 -4.76 -6.08 -3.90
N GLY A 66 -3.56 -6.34 -3.37
CA GLY A 66 -3.07 -5.78 -2.12
C GLY A 66 -2.92 -4.27 -2.16
N GLU A 67 -2.37 -3.70 -3.24
CA GLU A 67 -2.33 -2.24 -3.37
C GLU A 67 -3.72 -1.65 -3.63
N SER A 68 -4.55 -2.30 -4.45
CA SER A 68 -5.84 -1.75 -4.85
C SER A 68 -6.86 -1.80 -3.73
N LEU A 69 -7.16 -2.99 -3.22
CA LEU A 69 -8.14 -3.16 -2.14
C LEU A 69 -7.56 -2.78 -0.79
N GLY A 70 -6.26 -3.00 -0.57
CA GLY A 70 -5.61 -2.63 0.69
C GLY A 70 -5.57 -1.12 0.90
N SER A 71 -5.35 -0.31 -0.15
CA SER A 71 -5.40 1.16 -0.02
C SER A 71 -6.81 1.66 0.30
N VAL A 72 -7.84 1.11 -0.35
CA VAL A 72 -9.25 1.42 -0.04
C VAL A 72 -9.60 1.02 1.38
N ALA A 73 -9.26 -0.21 1.79
CA ALA A 73 -9.47 -0.68 3.16
C ALA A 73 -8.76 0.22 4.17
N LEU A 74 -7.54 0.67 3.87
CA LEU A 74 -6.78 1.58 4.73
C LEU A 74 -7.44 2.96 4.86
N VAL A 75 -7.95 3.53 3.76
CA VAL A 75 -8.71 4.80 3.77
C VAL A 75 -10.00 4.69 4.59
N LEU A 76 -10.66 3.53 4.56
CA LEU A 76 -11.84 3.27 5.38
C LEU A 76 -11.48 2.93 6.85
N GLY A 77 -10.21 2.64 7.12
CA GLY A 77 -9.76 2.13 8.42
C GLY A 77 -10.38 0.77 8.73
N LEU A 78 -10.44 -0.11 7.72
CA LEU A 78 -10.91 -1.49 7.83
C LEU A 78 -9.71 -2.44 7.81
N ILE A 79 -9.67 -3.35 8.79
CA ILE A 79 -8.56 -4.28 9.06
C ILE A 79 -7.20 -3.58 8.93
N THR A 80 -7.09 -2.37 9.51
CA THR A 80 -6.03 -1.38 9.24
C THR A 80 -4.64 -1.99 9.39
N ARG A 81 -4.40 -2.77 10.45
CA ARG A 81 -3.10 -3.40 10.71
C ARG A 81 -2.71 -4.35 9.58
N PHE A 82 -3.65 -5.17 9.11
CA PHE A 82 -3.41 -6.10 8.02
C PHE A 82 -3.18 -5.35 6.69
N SER A 83 -4.03 -4.36 6.39
CA SER A 83 -3.92 -3.53 5.19
C SER A 83 -2.58 -2.79 5.13
N ALA A 84 -2.14 -2.23 6.27
CA ALA A 84 -0.87 -1.53 6.39
C ALA A 84 0.32 -2.48 6.20
N ILE A 85 0.34 -3.65 6.86
CA ILE A 85 1.41 -4.65 6.69
C ILE A 85 1.49 -5.11 5.23
N SER A 86 0.35 -5.40 4.61
CA SER A 86 0.28 -5.79 3.19
C SER A 86 0.92 -4.74 2.28
N ILE A 87 0.52 -3.47 2.42
CA ILE A 87 1.11 -2.35 1.66
C ILE A 87 2.61 -2.22 1.96
N GLY A 88 3.03 -2.32 3.23
CA GLY A 88 4.44 -2.24 3.61
C GLY A 88 5.30 -3.31 2.95
N ILE A 89 4.82 -4.56 2.89
CA ILE A 89 5.53 -5.67 2.20
C ILE A 89 5.61 -5.39 0.70
N ILE A 90 4.54 -4.90 0.08
CA ILE A 90 4.54 -4.56 -1.35
C ILE A 90 5.52 -3.43 -1.64
N MET A 91 5.53 -2.37 -0.82
CA MET A 91 6.47 -1.26 -0.96
C MET A 91 7.92 -1.71 -0.76
N LEU A 92 8.18 -2.64 0.17
CA LEU A 92 9.50 -3.23 0.34
C LEU A 92 9.94 -4.01 -0.90
N GLY A 93 9.05 -4.83 -1.46
CA GLY A 93 9.31 -5.56 -2.70
C GLY A 93 9.60 -4.63 -3.88
N ALA A 94 8.77 -3.60 -4.06
CA ALA A 94 8.96 -2.58 -5.09
C ALA A 94 10.30 -1.83 -4.92
N ALA A 95 10.62 -1.41 -3.69
CA ALA A 95 11.88 -0.76 -3.36
C ALA A 95 13.09 -1.62 -3.76
N LEU A 96 13.10 -2.89 -3.39
CA LEU A 96 14.24 -3.78 -3.58
C LEU A 96 14.40 -4.26 -5.03
N ILE A 97 13.29 -4.53 -5.72
CA ILE A 97 13.30 -5.18 -7.04
C ILE A 97 13.29 -4.13 -8.16
N ALA A 98 12.41 -3.13 -8.06
CA ALA A 98 12.17 -2.19 -9.15
C ALA A 98 12.96 -0.88 -9.00
N HIS A 99 13.18 -0.40 -7.78
CA HIS A 99 13.71 0.96 -7.55
C HIS A 99 15.16 1.02 -7.08
N LYS A 100 15.66 0.02 -6.35
CA LYS A 100 17.06 -0.06 -5.89
C LYS A 100 18.09 0.15 -7.01
N PRO A 101 17.92 -0.39 -8.25
CA PRO A 101 18.86 -0.14 -9.35
C PRO A 101 18.95 1.33 -9.79
N HIS A 102 17.96 2.15 -9.44
CA HIS A 102 17.91 3.57 -9.78
C HIS A 102 18.47 4.48 -8.67
N GLY A 103 18.87 3.92 -7.52
CA GLY A 103 19.44 4.69 -6.41
C GLY A 103 18.39 5.23 -5.45
N PHE A 104 18.80 6.16 -4.58
CA PHE A 104 17.95 6.64 -3.48
C PHE A 104 16.91 7.68 -3.93
N PHE A 105 17.35 8.72 -4.66
CA PHE A 105 16.55 9.92 -4.91
C PHE A 105 15.50 9.74 -6.00
N ILE A 106 14.33 10.33 -5.78
CA ILE A 106 13.29 10.50 -6.79
C ILE A 106 13.85 11.30 -7.99
N ASN A 107 13.43 10.93 -9.19
CA ASN A 107 13.90 11.48 -10.46
C ASN A 107 13.10 12.73 -10.88
N TRP A 108 13.02 13.73 -9.99
CA TRP A 108 12.23 14.95 -10.19
C TRP A 108 12.48 15.68 -11.51
N GLN A 109 13.71 15.59 -12.04
CA GLN A 109 14.17 16.32 -13.23
C GLN A 109 14.29 15.41 -14.47
N GLY A 110 13.96 14.13 -14.36
CA GLY A 110 14.10 13.17 -15.47
C GLY A 110 15.55 12.82 -15.83
N ALA A 111 16.54 13.19 -15.02
CA ALA A 111 17.96 12.94 -15.28
C ALA A 111 18.41 11.50 -15.01
N GLN A 112 17.61 10.71 -14.28
CA GLN A 112 17.87 9.31 -13.96
C GLN A 112 17.11 8.36 -14.92
N LYS A 113 17.54 7.10 -14.97
CA LYS A 113 16.91 6.04 -15.79
C LYS A 113 15.57 5.56 -15.25
N GLY A 114 15.22 5.92 -14.01
CA GLY A 114 14.01 5.52 -13.31
C GLY A 114 13.95 6.23 -11.95
N GLU A 115 12.88 5.98 -11.21
CA GLU A 115 12.66 6.57 -9.88
C GLU A 115 13.46 5.84 -8.80
N GLY A 116 14.07 6.58 -7.88
CA GLY A 116 14.70 6.00 -6.69
C GLY A 116 13.70 5.45 -5.65
N PHE A 117 14.21 4.83 -4.59
CA PHE A 117 13.40 4.14 -3.57
C PHE A 117 13.01 4.98 -2.33
N GLU A 118 13.37 6.27 -2.27
CA GLU A 118 13.05 7.18 -1.15
C GLU A 118 11.55 7.17 -0.77
N PHE A 119 10.65 7.27 -1.77
CA PHE A 119 9.19 7.21 -1.58
C PHE A 119 8.75 5.95 -0.81
N HIS A 120 9.34 4.80 -1.14
CA HIS A 120 8.97 3.52 -0.56
C HIS A 120 9.32 3.44 0.91
N ILE A 121 10.44 4.07 1.33
CA ILE A 121 10.85 4.12 2.74
C ILE A 121 9.81 4.91 3.55
N LEU A 122 9.34 6.03 3.04
CA LEU A 122 8.30 6.83 3.69
C LEU A 122 6.99 6.02 3.82
N ALA A 123 6.57 5.34 2.76
CA ALA A 123 5.38 4.50 2.77
C ALA A 123 5.51 3.33 3.77
N ILE A 124 6.68 2.68 3.85
CA ILE A 124 6.96 1.61 4.81
C ILE A 124 6.92 2.15 6.25
N GLY A 125 7.49 3.32 6.51
CA GLY A 125 7.45 3.96 7.83
C GLY A 125 6.02 4.22 8.31
N LEU A 126 5.17 4.76 7.43
CA LEU A 126 3.74 4.97 7.70
C LEU A 126 3.01 3.63 7.94
N ALA A 127 3.32 2.62 7.13
CA ALA A 127 2.74 1.28 7.27
C ALA A 127 3.09 0.64 8.61
N ILE A 128 4.36 0.74 9.06
CA ILE A 128 4.79 0.23 10.37
C ILE A 128 4.06 0.97 11.50
N ALA A 129 3.97 2.29 11.43
CA ALA A 129 3.25 3.07 12.43
C ALA A 129 1.80 2.60 12.55
N LEU A 130 1.09 2.43 11.44
CA LEU A 130 -0.30 1.94 11.40
C LEU A 130 -0.44 0.49 11.86
N ALA A 131 0.54 -0.37 11.55
CA ALA A 131 0.56 -1.74 12.05
C ALA A 131 0.62 -1.80 13.58
N ILE A 132 1.25 -0.81 14.22
CA ILE A 132 1.37 -0.68 15.68
C ILE A 132 0.16 0.03 16.29
N THR A 133 -0.30 1.14 15.70
CA THR A 133 -1.36 1.99 16.28
C THR A 133 -2.79 1.56 15.95
N GLY A 134 -3.00 0.85 14.85
CA GLY A 134 -4.34 0.54 14.33
C GLY A 134 -4.98 1.71 13.57
N GLY A 135 -6.31 1.65 13.38
CA GLY A 135 -7.11 2.53 12.50
C GLY A 135 -7.45 3.93 13.00
N GLY A 136 -7.48 4.18 14.31
CA GLY A 136 -7.75 5.51 14.84
C GLY A 136 -9.20 5.94 14.81
N ALA A 137 -9.40 7.25 15.00
CA ALA A 137 -10.68 7.93 14.87
C ALA A 137 -11.32 7.67 13.49
N TYR A 138 -12.64 7.56 13.48
CA TYR A 138 -13.48 7.32 12.29
C TYR A 138 -13.12 6.06 11.47
N SER A 139 -12.40 5.11 12.07
CA SER A 139 -12.09 3.84 11.40
C SER A 139 -13.27 2.87 11.53
N LEU A 140 -13.47 2.03 10.52
CA LEU A 140 -14.40 0.91 10.63
C LEU A 140 -13.94 -0.10 11.69
N ASP A 141 -12.63 -0.21 11.94
CA ASP A 141 -12.07 -1.01 13.03
C ASP A 141 -12.58 -0.54 14.40
N LEU A 142 -12.59 0.77 14.66
CA LEU A 142 -13.12 1.34 15.89
C LEU A 142 -14.62 1.08 16.04
N LEU A 143 -15.38 1.23 14.94
CA LEU A 143 -16.82 0.94 14.93
C LEU A 143 -17.09 -0.53 15.20
N LEU A 144 -16.48 -1.44 14.44
CA LEU A 144 -16.69 -2.88 14.54
C LEU A 144 -16.21 -3.44 15.88
N GLY A 145 -15.07 -2.94 16.37
CA GLY A 145 -14.52 -3.29 17.67
C GLY A 145 -15.42 -2.90 18.86
N SER A 146 -16.35 -1.96 18.68
CA SER A 146 -17.33 -1.63 19.73
C SER A 146 -18.46 -2.65 19.88
N TYR A 147 -18.61 -3.57 18.93
CA TYR A 147 -19.61 -4.64 18.94
C TYR A 147 -19.05 -6.01 19.34
N LEU A 148 -17.72 -6.11 19.55
CA LEU A 148 -17.02 -7.33 19.97
C LEU A 148 -16.70 -7.24 21.46
#